data_AF-A0A3F3I4S7-F1
#
_entry.id   AF-A0A3F3I4S7-F1
#
_cell.length_a   1.000
_cell.length_b   1.000
_cell.length_c   1.000
_cell.angle_alpha   90.00
_cell.angle_beta   90.00
_cell.angle_gamma   90.00
#
_symmetry.space_group_name_H-M   'P 1'
#
loop_
_entity.id
_entity.type
_entity.pdbx_description
1 polymer ?
#
loop_
_entity_poly.entity_id
_entity_poly.type
_entity_poly.pdbx_seq_one_letter_code
_entity_poly.pdbx_strand_id
1 'polypeptide(L)'
;MIILFLSFLLSFNPIQNDTSRFDLYETALANLDNSKIENLETAIVLFDSLSVDPPDLVNDKMFEAFQDYYYKTIRYINSNNIIDESIIYEYDDMYNNPYSDSLTTIFNKYGIDIFSTEGSFYADQMVGYLSKTFSDKLTDAYDEYLKRRANEMRRAFSEDAILLVSFSTVANRMFFWEAFLEKYPDSHISSSARFYYEHYLGTLLTGTDNSRIYDWETDKIRDDIVDLYEKMISQYPDRNSTQILSSYLEVIKQNEFIFNENVREYIKTNNLPSMLAVQPISR
;
A
#
# COMPACT_ATOMS: atom_id res chain seq x y z
N MET A 1 6.21 22.77 -27.57
CA MET A 1 5.13 23.64 -27.05
C MET A 1 5.04 23.52 -25.53
N ILE A 2 6.18 23.62 -24.84
CA ILE A 2 6.31 23.39 -23.37
C ILE A 2 6.72 24.69 -22.66
N ILE A 3 7.23 25.68 -23.40
CA ILE A 3 7.71 26.97 -22.86
C ILE A 3 6.55 27.95 -22.57
N LEU A 4 5.37 27.75 -23.17
CA LEU A 4 4.26 28.71 -23.09
C LEU A 4 3.37 28.58 -21.85
N PHE A 5 3.40 27.44 -21.14
CA PHE A 5 2.62 27.27 -19.90
C PHE A 5 3.35 27.84 -18.67
N LEU A 6 4.70 27.86 -18.66
CA LEU A 6 5.46 28.52 -17.59
C LEU A 6 5.37 30.06 -17.65
N SER A 7 5.10 30.64 -18.82
CA SER A 7 5.04 32.10 -18.98
C SER A 7 3.77 32.77 -18.46
N PHE A 8 2.75 32.02 -18.03
CA PHE A 8 1.51 32.60 -17.49
C PHE A 8 1.53 32.86 -15.99
N LEU A 9 2.62 32.47 -15.29
CA LEU A 9 2.77 32.66 -13.83
C LEU A 9 3.64 33.87 -13.43
N LEU A 10 4.13 34.69 -14.37
CA LEU A 10 5.05 35.80 -14.08
C LEU A 10 4.53 37.18 -14.53
N SER A 11 3.25 37.48 -14.31
CA SER A 11 2.79 38.87 -14.31
C SER A 11 1.52 39.05 -13.49
N PHE A 12 1.65 39.20 -12.16
CA PHE A 12 0.60 39.81 -11.35
C PHE A 12 1.18 40.79 -10.33
N ASN A 13 0.56 41.98 -10.31
CA ASN A 13 0.81 43.10 -9.42
C ASN A 13 0.63 42.70 -7.93
N PRO A 14 1.37 43.34 -7.00
CA PRO A 14 1.38 42.95 -5.60
C PRO A 14 0.25 43.63 -4.82
N ILE A 15 -0.99 43.15 -4.95
CA ILE A 15 -2.08 43.50 -4.02
C ILE A 15 -3.00 42.28 -3.84
N GLN A 16 -2.87 41.62 -2.68
CA GLN A 16 -3.77 40.62 -2.07
C GLN A 16 -4.15 39.38 -2.91
N ASN A 17 -3.39 38.28 -2.77
CA ASN A 17 -4.02 36.97 -2.55
C ASN A 17 -3.00 35.98 -1.94
N ASP A 18 -3.26 35.60 -0.70
CA ASP A 18 -2.51 34.63 0.09
C ASP A 18 -2.97 33.22 -0.32
N THR A 19 -2.54 32.76 -1.50
CA THR A 19 -2.84 31.40 -1.98
C THR A 19 -1.77 30.46 -1.45
N SER A 20 -2.16 29.43 -0.68
CA SER A 20 -1.20 28.50 -0.09
C SER A 20 -0.49 27.68 -1.18
N ARG A 21 0.74 27.20 -0.93
CA ARG A 21 1.48 26.35 -1.89
C ARG A 21 0.64 25.14 -2.33
N PHE A 22 -0.16 24.61 -1.40
CA PHE A 22 -1.12 23.54 -1.67
C PHE A 22 -2.22 23.95 -2.66
N ASP A 23 -2.88 25.10 -2.46
CA ASP A 23 -3.96 25.56 -3.34
C ASP A 23 -3.45 25.80 -4.78
N LEU A 24 -2.23 26.32 -4.93
CA LEU A 24 -1.57 26.47 -6.23
C LEU A 24 -1.37 25.11 -6.91
N TYR A 25 -0.87 24.13 -6.15
CA TYR A 25 -0.63 22.79 -6.66
C TYR A 25 -1.94 22.07 -7.04
N GLU A 26 -2.93 22.07 -6.15
CA GLU A 26 -4.24 21.45 -6.38
C GLU A 26 -4.96 22.06 -7.59
N THR A 27 -4.97 23.39 -7.70
CA THR A 27 -5.56 24.08 -8.85
C THR A 27 -4.86 23.71 -10.16
N ALA A 28 -3.53 23.56 -10.14
CA ALA A 28 -2.79 23.15 -11.32
C ALA A 28 -3.13 21.71 -11.73
N LEU A 29 -3.14 20.76 -10.77
CA LEU A 29 -3.52 19.37 -11.03
C LEU A 29 -4.93 19.25 -11.63
N ALA A 30 -5.89 20.03 -11.14
CA ALA A 30 -7.27 20.04 -11.65
C ALA A 30 -7.38 20.47 -13.12
N ASN A 31 -6.38 21.18 -13.65
CA ASN A 31 -6.32 21.61 -15.06
C ASN A 31 -5.51 20.65 -15.95
N LEU A 32 -4.87 19.62 -15.38
CA LEU A 32 -4.13 18.61 -16.14
C LEU A 32 -5.08 17.50 -16.61
N ASP A 33 -5.03 17.18 -17.89
CA ASP A 33 -5.82 16.11 -18.51
C ASP A 33 -5.30 14.72 -18.10
N ASN A 34 -6.12 13.92 -17.40
CA ASN A 34 -5.78 12.57 -16.96
C ASN A 34 -5.62 11.55 -18.12
N SER A 35 -6.06 11.89 -19.34
CA SER A 35 -5.84 11.02 -20.51
C SER A 35 -4.41 11.09 -21.07
N LYS A 36 -3.62 12.06 -20.59
CA LYS A 36 -2.26 12.34 -21.06
C LYS A 36 -1.25 11.98 -19.98
N ILE A 37 -0.65 10.79 -20.09
CA ILE A 37 0.30 10.27 -19.11
C ILE A 37 1.52 11.19 -18.90
N GLU A 38 1.92 11.96 -19.92
CA GLU A 38 3.01 12.93 -19.83
C GLU A 38 2.73 14.06 -18.83
N ASN A 39 1.47 14.31 -18.46
CA ASN A 39 1.13 15.30 -17.44
C ASN A 39 1.57 14.87 -16.03
N LEU A 40 1.89 13.59 -15.81
CA LEU A 40 2.50 13.13 -14.56
C LEU A 40 3.88 13.77 -14.34
N GLU A 41 4.66 13.95 -15.41
CA GLU A 41 5.96 14.64 -15.35
C GLU A 41 5.77 16.14 -15.05
N THR A 42 4.75 16.78 -15.67
CA THR A 42 4.38 18.17 -15.34
C THR A 42 3.99 18.33 -13.88
N ALA A 43 3.20 17.40 -13.33
CA ALA A 43 2.81 17.40 -11.93
C ALA A 43 4.02 17.27 -10.99
N ILE A 44 4.95 16.35 -11.29
CA ILE A 44 6.19 16.18 -10.50
C ILE A 44 7.06 17.45 -10.55
N VAL A 45 7.26 18.04 -11.72
CA VAL A 45 8.04 19.28 -11.86
C VAL A 45 7.42 20.42 -11.05
N LEU A 46 6.09 20.52 -11.07
CA LEU A 46 5.38 21.53 -10.29
C LEU A 46 5.51 21.26 -8.78
N PHE A 47 5.36 20.02 -8.35
CA PHE A 47 5.58 19.60 -6.96
C PHE A 47 6.97 20.01 -6.47
N ASP A 48 8.01 19.75 -7.27
CA ASP A 48 9.39 20.10 -6.95
C ASP A 48 9.59 21.61 -6.83
N SER A 49 8.91 22.40 -7.67
CA SER A 49 9.01 23.86 -7.63
C SER A 49 8.30 24.51 -6.42
N LEU A 50 7.33 23.81 -5.82
CA LEU A 50 6.51 24.31 -4.71
C LEU A 50 6.89 23.70 -3.35
N SER A 51 7.66 22.60 -3.36
CA SER A 51 8.17 21.93 -2.16
C SER A 51 9.25 22.75 -1.46
N VAL A 52 9.34 22.59 -0.14
CA VAL A 52 10.37 23.22 0.70
C VAL A 52 11.30 22.19 1.36
N ASP A 53 12.50 22.64 1.74
CA ASP A 53 13.50 21.88 2.49
C ASP A 53 13.87 22.67 3.77
N PRO A 54 13.68 22.12 4.99
CA PRO A 54 13.17 20.78 5.27
C PRO A 54 11.68 20.61 4.91
N PRO A 55 11.25 19.39 4.52
CA PRO A 55 9.85 19.11 4.20
C PRO A 55 8.89 19.40 5.35
N ASP A 56 7.74 20.00 5.03
CA ASP A 56 6.65 20.28 5.96
C ASP A 56 5.37 19.51 5.58
N LEU A 57 4.32 19.66 6.40
CA LEU A 57 3.02 19.01 6.16
C LEU A 57 2.35 19.46 4.86
N VAL A 58 2.74 20.59 4.28
CA VAL A 58 2.21 21.04 2.99
C VAL A 58 2.84 20.23 1.85
N ASN A 59 4.10 19.80 1.96
CA ASN A 59 4.69 18.84 1.02
C ASN A 59 3.92 17.51 1.02
N ASP A 60 3.58 16.98 2.21
CA ASP A 60 2.81 15.74 2.32
C ASP A 60 1.42 15.86 1.67
N LYS A 61 0.70 16.96 1.94
CA LYS A 61 -0.61 17.23 1.31
C LYS A 61 -0.52 17.36 -0.21
N MET A 62 0.52 18.02 -0.73
CA MET A 62 0.75 18.07 -2.17
C MET A 62 1.02 16.67 -2.72
N PHE A 63 1.75 15.81 -2.01
CA PHE A 63 1.97 14.43 -2.46
C PHE A 63 0.70 13.58 -2.41
N GLU A 64 -0.17 13.77 -1.42
CA GLU A 64 -1.49 13.15 -1.38
C GLU A 64 -2.36 13.58 -2.58
N ALA A 65 -2.37 14.89 -2.91
CA ALA A 65 -3.05 15.39 -4.10
C ALA A 65 -2.45 14.84 -5.40
N PHE A 66 -1.12 14.72 -5.47
CA PHE A 66 -0.44 14.04 -6.58
C PHE A 66 -0.89 12.60 -6.71
N GLN A 67 -0.94 11.83 -5.62
CA GLN A 67 -1.39 10.43 -5.65
C GLN A 67 -2.83 10.30 -6.15
N ASP A 68 -3.75 11.16 -5.70
CA ASP A 68 -5.13 11.16 -6.22
C ASP A 68 -5.17 11.41 -7.74
N TYR A 69 -4.43 12.42 -8.21
CA TYR A 69 -4.28 12.68 -9.65
C TYR A 69 -3.66 11.49 -10.40
N TYR A 70 -2.64 10.87 -9.82
CA TYR A 70 -1.92 9.71 -10.34
C TYR A 70 -2.85 8.50 -10.50
N TYR A 71 -3.64 8.17 -9.47
CA TYR A 71 -4.63 7.09 -9.54
C TYR A 71 -5.75 7.37 -10.53
N LYS A 72 -6.18 8.63 -10.70
CA LYS A 72 -7.15 9.00 -11.75
C LYS A 72 -6.60 8.74 -13.15
N THR A 73 -5.31 9.01 -13.39
CA THR A 73 -4.63 8.67 -14.64
C THR A 73 -4.54 7.15 -14.85
N ILE A 74 -4.15 6.38 -13.83
CA ILE A 74 -4.16 4.90 -13.90
C ILE A 74 -5.56 4.36 -14.20
N ARG A 75 -6.59 4.87 -13.50
CA ARG A 75 -7.98 4.46 -13.75
C ARG A 75 -8.41 4.75 -15.19
N TYR A 76 -8.00 5.89 -15.76
CA TYR A 76 -8.25 6.20 -17.15
C TYR A 76 -7.61 5.16 -18.08
N ILE A 77 -6.35 4.78 -17.83
CA ILE A 77 -5.65 3.73 -18.59
C ILE A 77 -6.44 2.42 -18.56
N ASN A 78 -6.85 1.99 -17.37
CA ASN A 78 -7.59 0.74 -17.18
C ASN A 78 -9.00 0.76 -17.79
N SER A 79 -9.68 1.91 -17.79
CA SER A 79 -11.09 1.99 -18.25
C SER A 79 -11.27 2.15 -19.76
N ASN A 80 -10.21 2.52 -20.49
CA ASN A 80 -10.28 2.83 -21.92
C ASN A 80 -9.60 1.77 -22.81
N ASN A 81 -9.41 0.55 -22.29
CA ASN A 81 -8.75 -0.56 -23.00
C ASN A 81 -7.40 -0.16 -23.63
N ILE A 82 -6.66 0.74 -22.99
CA ILE A 82 -5.28 1.08 -23.42
C ILE A 82 -4.39 -0.15 -23.26
N ILE A 83 -4.75 -1.02 -22.31
CA ILE A 83 -4.22 -2.35 -22.11
C ILE A 83 -5.10 -3.29 -22.94
N ASP A 84 -4.66 -3.63 -24.16
CA ASP A 84 -5.41 -4.50 -25.07
C ASP A 84 -5.00 -5.98 -24.87
N GLU A 85 -5.95 -6.80 -24.44
CA GLU A 85 -5.78 -8.24 -24.22
C GLU A 85 -5.46 -9.03 -25.52
N SER A 86 -5.76 -8.47 -26.70
CA SER A 86 -5.47 -9.13 -27.98
C SER A 86 -3.99 -9.12 -28.36
N ILE A 87 -3.17 -8.26 -27.75
CA ILE A 87 -1.71 -8.21 -27.90
C ILE A 87 -1.02 -9.34 -27.11
N ILE A 88 -1.75 -9.96 -26.16
CA ILE A 88 -1.22 -10.91 -25.17
C ILE A 88 -1.04 -12.33 -25.75
N TYR A 89 -1.81 -12.67 -26.78
CA TYR A 89 -1.80 -14.02 -27.38
C TYR A 89 -0.61 -14.28 -28.34
N GLU A 90 0.32 -13.33 -28.51
CA GLU A 90 1.50 -13.55 -29.36
C GLU A 90 2.70 -14.19 -28.59
N TYR A 91 2.65 -14.27 -27.25
CA TYR A 91 3.72 -14.86 -26.44
C TYR A 91 3.19 -15.83 -25.36
N ASP A 92 3.29 -17.12 -25.69
CA ASP A 92 3.00 -18.27 -24.83
C ASP A 92 4.15 -18.52 -23.83
N ASP A 93 4.40 -17.58 -22.91
CA ASP A 93 5.33 -17.83 -21.80
C ASP A 93 4.84 -17.12 -20.53
N MET A 94 4.29 -17.91 -19.61
CA MET A 94 3.56 -17.54 -18.39
C MET A 94 4.43 -16.80 -17.33
N TYR A 95 5.63 -16.36 -17.69
CA TYR A 95 6.61 -15.69 -16.82
C TYR A 95 7.19 -14.40 -17.41
N ASN A 96 6.88 -14.07 -18.66
CA ASN A 96 7.38 -12.86 -19.32
C ASN A 96 6.24 -11.89 -19.62
N ASN A 97 6.52 -10.60 -19.42
CA ASN A 97 5.56 -9.52 -19.57
C ASN A 97 5.04 -9.48 -21.03
N PRO A 98 3.74 -9.75 -21.30
CA PRO A 98 3.24 -9.97 -22.66
C PRO A 98 2.97 -8.66 -23.44
N TYR A 99 3.31 -7.49 -22.89
CA TYR A 99 3.25 -6.24 -23.65
C TYR A 99 4.46 -6.11 -24.56
N SER A 100 4.29 -5.46 -25.71
CA SER A 100 5.43 -4.95 -26.46
C SER A 100 6.32 -4.15 -25.52
N ASP A 101 7.63 -4.40 -25.50
CA ASP A 101 8.62 -3.70 -24.67
C ASP A 101 8.39 -2.17 -24.65
N SER A 102 7.84 -1.60 -25.72
CA SER A 102 7.54 -0.17 -25.85
C SER A 102 6.44 0.35 -24.90
N LEU A 103 5.31 -0.36 -24.69
CA LEU A 103 4.22 0.14 -23.84
C LEU A 103 4.60 0.11 -22.36
N THR A 104 5.14 -1.02 -21.90
CA THR A 104 5.70 -1.15 -20.55
C THR A 104 6.84 -0.16 -20.34
N THR A 105 7.72 0.07 -21.34
CA THR A 105 8.77 1.10 -21.24
C THR A 105 8.18 2.50 -21.08
N ILE A 106 7.10 2.83 -21.81
CA ILE A 106 6.43 4.14 -21.68
C ILE A 106 5.82 4.29 -20.28
N PHE A 107 5.09 3.30 -19.77
CA PHE A 107 4.45 3.37 -18.46
C PHE A 107 5.47 3.41 -17.32
N ASN A 108 6.54 2.59 -17.40
CA ASN A 108 7.59 2.54 -16.40
C ASN A 108 8.33 3.88 -16.26
N LYS A 109 8.40 4.70 -17.34
CA LYS A 109 8.96 6.07 -17.27
C LYS A 109 8.23 6.92 -16.22
N TYR A 110 6.93 6.70 -16.06
CA TYR A 110 6.08 7.46 -15.15
C TYR A 110 5.76 6.69 -13.86
N GLY A 111 6.42 5.54 -13.63
CA GLY A 111 6.21 4.73 -12.43
C GLY A 111 4.95 3.87 -12.46
N ILE A 112 4.39 3.58 -13.62
CA ILE A 112 3.23 2.70 -13.80
C ILE A 112 3.75 1.39 -14.38
N ASP A 113 3.29 0.26 -13.85
CA ASP A 113 3.56 -1.06 -14.43
C ASP A 113 2.23 -1.76 -14.71
N ILE A 114 2.27 -2.84 -15.47
CA ILE A 114 1.10 -3.64 -15.80
C ILE A 114 1.19 -4.97 -15.06
N PHE A 115 0.15 -5.25 -14.29
CA PHE A 115 0.00 -6.45 -13.48
C PHE A 115 -1.12 -7.31 -14.04
N SER A 116 -1.17 -8.57 -13.60
CA SER A 116 -2.25 -9.49 -13.89
C SER A 116 -2.78 -10.09 -12.60
N THR A 117 -4.09 -10.29 -12.52
CA THR A 117 -4.75 -11.11 -11.50
C THR A 117 -5.85 -11.89 -12.19
N GLU A 118 -5.96 -13.18 -11.92
CA GLU A 118 -7.04 -14.04 -12.46
C GLU A 118 -7.16 -14.00 -14.01
N GLY A 119 -6.05 -13.75 -14.72
CA GLY A 119 -6.02 -13.65 -16.18
C GLY A 119 -6.42 -12.29 -16.76
N SER A 120 -6.85 -11.34 -15.93
CA SER A 120 -7.09 -9.95 -16.34
C SER A 120 -5.90 -9.06 -16.03
N PHE A 121 -5.57 -8.18 -16.97
CA PHE A 121 -4.45 -7.25 -16.82
C PHE A 121 -4.92 -5.85 -16.44
N TYR A 122 -4.11 -5.17 -15.63
CA TYR A 122 -4.39 -3.81 -15.17
C TYR A 122 -3.10 -3.05 -14.90
N ALA A 123 -3.08 -1.76 -15.23
CA ALA A 123 -2.04 -0.85 -14.80
C ALA A 123 -2.22 -0.53 -13.33
N ASP A 124 -1.10 -0.44 -12.61
CA ASP A 124 -1.07 0.07 -11.25
C ASP A 124 0.28 0.75 -10.96
N GLN A 125 0.36 1.41 -9.83
CA GLN A 125 1.52 2.16 -9.40
C GLN A 125 2.72 1.27 -9.04
N MET A 126 3.91 1.76 -9.36
CA MET A 126 5.16 1.28 -8.82
C MET A 126 5.50 2.09 -7.56
N VAL A 127 5.16 1.58 -6.37
CA VAL A 127 5.45 2.28 -5.11
C VAL A 127 6.95 2.58 -4.94
N GLY A 128 7.82 1.74 -5.52
CA GLY A 128 9.27 1.98 -5.57
C GLY A 128 9.65 3.24 -6.37
N TYR A 129 8.92 3.56 -7.44
CA TYR A 129 9.11 4.80 -8.19
C TYR A 129 8.67 6.01 -7.36
N LEU A 130 7.51 5.93 -6.71
CA LEU A 130 7.02 7.00 -5.84
C LEU A 130 7.99 7.28 -4.69
N SER A 131 8.44 6.23 -3.99
CA SER A 131 9.46 6.39 -2.94
C SER A 131 10.74 7.03 -3.49
N LYS A 132 11.26 6.57 -4.64
CA LYS A 132 12.47 7.15 -5.23
C LYS A 132 12.29 8.63 -5.62
N THR A 133 11.10 9.03 -6.03
CA THR A 133 10.83 10.37 -6.58
C THR A 133 10.55 11.41 -5.51
N PHE A 134 9.93 11.00 -4.40
CA PHE A 134 9.36 11.91 -3.40
C PHE A 134 9.95 11.78 -1.99
N SER A 135 10.57 10.65 -1.61
CA SER A 135 10.99 10.38 -0.23
C SER A 135 11.78 11.50 0.46
N ASP A 136 12.70 12.15 -0.25
CA ASP A 136 13.55 13.25 0.27
C ASP A 136 12.83 14.60 0.37
N LYS A 137 11.59 14.67 -0.12
CA LYS A 137 10.76 15.88 -0.20
C LYS A 137 9.53 15.79 0.71
N LEU A 138 9.41 14.73 1.52
CA LEU A 138 8.29 14.50 2.43
C LEU A 138 8.75 14.48 3.88
N THR A 139 7.81 14.59 4.81
CA THR A 139 8.14 14.48 6.23
C THR A 139 8.68 13.09 6.57
N ASP A 140 9.45 12.97 7.65
CA ASP A 140 10.05 11.70 8.10
C ASP A 140 9.04 10.54 8.18
N ALA A 141 7.83 10.84 8.64
CA ALA A 141 6.75 9.85 8.74
C ALA A 141 6.35 9.33 7.35
N TYR A 142 6.18 10.22 6.39
CA TYR A 142 5.74 9.84 5.04
C TYR A 142 6.87 9.17 4.25
N ASP A 143 8.11 9.64 4.40
CA ASP A 143 9.29 9.00 3.82
C ASP A 143 9.43 7.55 4.31
N GLU A 144 9.38 7.33 5.62
CA GLU A 144 9.47 6.01 6.23
C GLU A 144 8.31 5.10 5.78
N TYR A 145 7.09 5.65 5.67
CA TYR A 145 5.93 4.96 5.10
C TYR A 145 6.17 4.50 3.65
N LEU A 146 6.60 5.40 2.76
CA LEU A 146 6.81 5.09 1.34
C LEU A 146 7.94 4.08 1.14
N LYS A 147 9.06 4.23 1.85
CA LYS A 147 10.17 3.29 1.80
C LYS A 147 9.74 1.91 2.27
N ARG A 148 8.92 1.84 3.33
CA ARG A 148 8.36 0.59 3.80
C ARG A 148 7.48 -0.06 2.75
N ARG A 149 6.52 0.68 2.22
CA ARG A 149 5.59 0.17 1.20
C ARG A 149 6.33 -0.27 -0.06
N ALA A 150 7.30 0.51 -0.53
CA ALA A 150 8.16 0.14 -1.65
C ALA A 150 8.92 -1.18 -1.41
N ASN A 151 9.38 -1.44 -0.18
CA ASN A 151 10.02 -2.71 0.17
C ASN A 151 9.01 -3.87 0.17
N GLU A 152 7.86 -3.69 0.80
CA GLU A 152 6.80 -4.71 0.86
C GLU A 152 6.29 -5.07 -0.54
N MET A 153 6.24 -4.11 -1.45
CA MET A 153 5.77 -4.26 -2.84
C MET A 153 6.70 -5.01 -3.78
N ARG A 154 7.93 -5.29 -3.35
CA ARG A 154 8.82 -6.19 -4.11
C ARG A 154 8.33 -7.63 -4.12
N ARG A 155 7.47 -8.01 -3.17
CA ARG A 155 6.83 -9.32 -3.11
C ARG A 155 5.40 -9.12 -2.65
N ALA A 156 4.47 -9.40 -3.57
CA ALA A 156 3.04 -9.38 -3.32
C ALA A 156 2.69 -10.13 -2.03
N PHE A 157 1.67 -9.66 -1.32
CA PHE A 157 1.25 -10.24 -0.05
C PHE A 157 0.34 -11.45 -0.27
N SER A 158 -0.62 -11.34 -1.20
CA SER A 158 -1.50 -12.44 -1.58
C SER A 158 -1.95 -12.41 -3.03
N GLU A 159 -2.41 -13.55 -3.53
CA GLU A 159 -3.09 -13.72 -4.82
C GLU A 159 -4.18 -14.80 -4.65
N ASP A 160 -5.40 -14.54 -5.13
CA ASP A 160 -6.58 -15.41 -4.93
C ASP A 160 -6.71 -15.90 -3.46
N ALA A 161 -6.63 -14.96 -2.52
CA ALA A 161 -6.60 -15.19 -1.07
C ALA A 161 -5.51 -16.16 -0.54
N ILE A 162 -4.55 -16.59 -1.37
CA ILE A 162 -3.37 -17.35 -0.95
C ILE A 162 -2.28 -16.39 -0.52
N LEU A 163 -1.68 -16.62 0.64
CA LEU A 163 -0.52 -15.85 1.09
C LEU A 163 0.71 -16.20 0.26
N LEU A 164 1.33 -15.17 -0.31
CA LEU A 164 2.57 -15.29 -1.10
C LEU A 164 3.83 -15.06 -0.24
N VAL A 165 3.65 -14.76 1.06
CA VAL A 165 4.70 -14.56 2.05
C VAL A 165 4.51 -15.50 3.24
N SER A 166 5.58 -15.80 3.97
CA SER A 166 5.50 -16.62 5.19
C SER A 166 4.81 -15.86 6.32
N PHE A 167 4.18 -16.56 7.27
CA PHE A 167 3.64 -15.95 8.50
C PHE A 167 4.72 -15.23 9.34
N SER A 168 5.97 -15.70 9.32
CA SER A 168 7.10 -14.95 9.90
C SER A 168 7.34 -13.61 9.21
N THR A 169 7.17 -13.54 7.89
CA THR A 169 7.19 -12.28 7.14
C THR A 169 6.02 -11.40 7.57
N VAL A 170 4.80 -11.93 7.66
CA VAL A 170 3.61 -11.20 8.13
C VAL A 170 3.85 -10.57 9.51
N ALA A 171 4.37 -11.35 10.47
CA ALA A 171 4.76 -10.86 11.80
C ALA A 171 5.75 -9.70 11.75
N ASN A 172 6.82 -9.82 10.94
CA ASN A 172 7.78 -8.74 10.77
C ASN A 172 7.14 -7.48 10.15
N ARG A 173 6.14 -7.63 9.26
CA ARG A 173 5.39 -6.49 8.72
C ARG A 173 4.50 -5.85 9.77
N MET A 174 3.78 -6.65 10.55
CA MET A 174 2.96 -6.19 11.67
C MET A 174 3.80 -5.38 12.69
N PHE A 175 4.94 -5.91 13.14
CA PHE A 175 5.81 -5.22 14.09
C PHE A 175 6.35 -3.88 13.57
N PHE A 176 6.65 -3.80 12.27
CA PHE A 176 7.04 -2.53 11.67
C PHE A 176 5.92 -1.50 11.79
N TRP A 177 4.69 -1.86 11.41
CA TRP A 177 3.57 -0.93 11.43
C TRP A 177 3.12 -0.57 12.85
N GLU A 178 3.25 -1.49 13.81
CA GLU A 178 3.09 -1.20 15.23
C GLU A 178 4.10 -0.13 15.70
N ALA A 179 5.38 -0.34 15.44
CA ALA A 179 6.42 0.62 15.81
C ALA A 179 6.27 1.97 15.09
N PHE A 180 5.80 1.96 13.83
CA PHE A 180 5.49 3.17 13.08
C PHE A 180 4.38 3.98 13.77
N LEU A 181 3.30 3.32 14.20
CA LEU A 181 2.18 3.95 14.89
C LEU A 181 2.56 4.49 16.27
N GLU A 182 3.49 3.83 16.97
CA GLU A 182 4.07 4.34 18.21
C GLU A 182 4.93 5.58 17.98
N LYS A 183 5.71 5.59 16.88
CA LYS A 183 6.64 6.68 16.54
C LYS A 183 5.94 7.91 15.97
N TYR A 184 4.87 7.71 15.19
CA TYR A 184 4.14 8.77 14.48
C TYR A 184 2.62 8.73 14.76
N PRO A 185 2.18 8.84 16.02
CA PRO A 185 0.78 8.65 16.39
C PRO A 185 -0.17 9.67 15.76
N ASP A 186 0.31 10.91 15.55
CA ASP A 186 -0.48 12.02 15.03
C ASP A 186 -0.21 12.33 13.54
N SER A 187 0.56 11.48 12.85
CA SER A 187 0.84 11.69 11.43
C SER A 187 -0.42 11.45 10.59
N HIS A 188 -0.60 12.23 9.52
CA HIS A 188 -1.72 12.06 8.58
C HIS A 188 -1.74 10.66 7.93
N ILE A 189 -0.58 10.02 7.77
CA ILE A 189 -0.47 8.67 7.18
C ILE A 189 -0.73 7.53 8.19
N SER A 190 -0.98 7.86 9.47
CA SER A 190 -1.23 6.88 10.53
C SER A 190 -2.45 5.98 10.26
N SER A 191 -3.49 6.51 9.59
CA SER A 191 -4.66 5.71 9.20
C SER A 191 -4.29 4.59 8.22
N SER A 192 -3.44 4.88 7.23
CA SER A 192 -2.92 3.86 6.30
C SER A 192 -1.99 2.88 7.00
N ALA A 193 -1.13 3.35 7.90
CA ALA A 193 -0.28 2.47 8.72
C ALA A 193 -1.12 1.51 9.59
N ARG A 194 -2.22 2.01 10.17
CA ARG A 194 -3.17 1.22 10.97
C ARG A 194 -3.86 0.15 10.14
N PHE A 195 -4.28 0.49 8.92
CA PHE A 195 -4.84 -0.49 7.98
C PHE A 195 -3.88 -1.67 7.77
N TYR A 196 -2.60 -1.42 7.51
CA TYR A 196 -1.61 -2.49 7.31
C TYR A 196 -1.33 -3.28 8.60
N TYR A 197 -1.19 -2.59 9.74
CA TYR A 197 -1.04 -3.24 11.05
C TYR A 197 -2.19 -4.22 11.32
N GLU A 198 -3.43 -3.76 11.16
CA GLU A 198 -4.63 -4.56 11.42
C GLU A 198 -4.78 -5.72 10.44
N HIS A 199 -4.47 -5.53 9.15
CA HIS A 199 -4.49 -6.63 8.17
C HIS A 199 -3.46 -7.71 8.49
N TYR A 200 -2.24 -7.32 8.89
CA TYR A 200 -1.21 -8.29 9.22
C TYR A 200 -1.47 -8.99 10.56
N LEU A 201 -1.97 -8.27 11.57
CA LEU A 201 -2.41 -8.88 12.81
C LEU A 201 -3.59 -9.82 12.59
N GLY A 202 -4.60 -9.40 11.82
CA GLY A 202 -5.75 -10.25 11.48
C GLY A 202 -5.33 -11.49 10.70
N THR A 203 -4.36 -11.36 9.79
CA THR A 203 -3.79 -12.50 9.06
C THR A 203 -3.12 -13.48 10.02
N LEU A 204 -2.40 -13.00 11.02
CA LEU A 204 -1.87 -13.88 12.06
C LEU A 204 -3.02 -14.54 12.82
N LEU A 205 -4.00 -13.77 13.32
CA LEU A 205 -5.08 -14.28 14.15
C LEU A 205 -5.99 -15.30 13.46
N THR A 206 -6.28 -15.18 12.16
CA THR A 206 -7.25 -16.08 11.50
C THR A 206 -6.73 -16.77 10.24
N GLY A 207 -5.59 -16.35 9.69
CA GLY A 207 -5.18 -16.69 8.32
C GLY A 207 -6.11 -16.05 7.28
N THR A 208 -5.81 -16.27 6.00
CA THR A 208 -6.69 -15.91 4.88
C THR A 208 -7.52 -17.12 4.46
N ASP A 209 -8.53 -16.92 3.62
CA ASP A 209 -9.44 -17.99 3.17
C ASP A 209 -8.69 -19.19 2.58
N ASN A 210 -7.68 -18.95 1.74
CA ASN A 210 -6.86 -20.00 1.10
C ASN A 210 -5.47 -20.20 1.76
N SER A 211 -5.20 -19.57 2.90
CA SER A 211 -3.98 -19.80 3.68
C SER A 211 -4.29 -19.75 5.17
N ARG A 212 -4.98 -20.79 5.63
CA ARG A 212 -5.42 -20.94 7.01
C ARG A 212 -4.24 -21.18 7.96
N ILE A 213 -4.38 -20.65 9.16
CA ILE A 213 -3.54 -21.03 10.32
C ILE A 213 -4.09 -22.28 11.03
N TYR A 214 -5.29 -22.70 10.67
CA TYR A 214 -5.97 -23.89 11.17
C TYR A 214 -5.95 -24.99 10.12
N ASP A 215 -5.81 -26.23 10.59
CA ASP A 215 -5.96 -27.43 9.78
C ASP A 215 -7.38 -27.54 9.22
N TRP A 216 -7.50 -27.98 7.96
CA TRP A 216 -8.77 -27.99 7.23
C TRP A 216 -9.75 -29.07 7.70
N GLU A 217 -9.25 -30.16 8.28
CA GLU A 217 -10.07 -31.30 8.70
C GLU A 217 -10.44 -31.21 10.18
N THR A 218 -9.52 -30.71 10.99
CA THR A 218 -9.62 -30.75 12.46
C THR A 218 -9.91 -29.39 13.08
N ASP A 219 -9.82 -28.30 12.32
CA ASP A 219 -9.84 -26.91 12.82
C ASP A 219 -8.80 -26.64 13.92
N LYS A 220 -7.82 -27.51 14.09
CA LYS A 220 -6.74 -27.33 15.06
C LYS A 220 -5.74 -26.30 14.54
N ILE A 221 -5.29 -25.36 15.38
CA ILE A 221 -4.21 -24.44 14.98
C ILE A 221 -2.97 -25.26 14.66
N ARG A 222 -2.28 -24.88 13.58
CA ARG A 222 -1.04 -25.52 13.16
C ARG A 222 0.07 -25.27 14.17
N ASP A 223 0.86 -26.32 14.43
CA ASP A 223 1.96 -26.28 15.40
C ASP A 223 2.99 -25.19 15.06
N ASP A 224 3.31 -25.00 13.77
CA ASP A 224 4.28 -23.98 13.33
C ASP A 224 3.82 -22.53 13.58
N ILE A 225 2.50 -22.31 13.68
CA ILE A 225 1.92 -21.01 14.04
C ILE A 225 2.00 -20.80 15.56
N VAL A 226 1.76 -21.85 16.35
CA VAL A 226 1.94 -21.80 17.81
C VAL A 226 3.40 -21.49 18.15
N ASP A 227 4.36 -22.18 17.53
CA ASP A 227 5.79 -21.94 17.70
C ASP A 227 6.17 -20.49 17.36
N LEU A 228 5.61 -19.95 16.27
CA LEU A 228 5.82 -18.56 15.88
C LEU A 228 5.30 -17.61 16.97
N TYR A 229 4.12 -17.85 17.53
CA TYR A 229 3.54 -17.01 18.59
C TYR A 229 4.39 -17.04 19.85
N GLU A 230 4.72 -18.22 20.34
CA GLU A 230 5.52 -18.39 21.55
C GLU A 230 6.88 -17.69 21.42
N LYS A 231 7.52 -17.83 20.24
CA LYS A 231 8.75 -17.10 19.93
C LYS A 231 8.58 -15.59 19.98
N MET A 232 7.53 -15.05 19.36
CA MET A 232 7.27 -13.60 19.36
C MET A 232 6.98 -13.07 20.76
N ILE A 233 6.13 -13.75 21.53
CA ILE A 233 5.76 -13.41 22.90
C ILE A 233 7.01 -13.40 23.79
N SER A 234 7.88 -14.41 23.66
CA SER A 234 9.13 -14.47 24.41
C SER A 234 10.12 -13.38 24.03
N GLN A 235 10.19 -12.99 22.75
CA GLN A 235 11.17 -12.00 22.27
C GLN A 235 10.74 -10.56 22.54
N TYR A 236 9.45 -10.28 22.48
CA TYR A 236 8.89 -8.93 22.59
C TYR A 236 7.66 -8.89 23.51
N PRO A 237 7.78 -9.25 24.80
CA PRO A 237 6.63 -9.42 25.69
C PRO A 237 5.83 -8.12 25.95
N ASP A 238 6.45 -6.97 25.75
CA ASP A 238 5.86 -5.65 26.05
C ASP A 238 5.15 -5.02 24.84
N ARG A 239 5.18 -5.65 23.65
CA ARG A 239 4.48 -5.15 22.47
C ARG A 239 2.97 -5.41 22.61
N ASN A 240 2.15 -4.47 22.15
CA ASN A 240 0.69 -4.63 22.21
C ASN A 240 0.23 -5.82 21.34
N SER A 241 0.83 -5.97 20.17
CA SER A 241 0.58 -7.09 19.24
C SER A 241 0.90 -8.45 19.86
N THR A 242 1.99 -8.59 20.62
CA THR A 242 2.32 -9.86 21.29
C THR A 242 1.44 -10.12 22.49
N GLN A 243 0.98 -9.09 23.21
CA GLN A 243 -0.01 -9.24 24.27
C GLN A 243 -1.37 -9.74 23.73
N ILE A 244 -1.78 -9.24 22.56
CA ILE A 244 -2.96 -9.75 21.84
C ILE A 244 -2.75 -11.21 21.46
N LEU A 245 -1.62 -11.55 20.84
CA LEU A 245 -1.31 -12.93 20.44
C LEU A 245 -1.19 -13.88 21.64
N SER A 246 -0.64 -13.41 22.77
CA SER A 246 -0.58 -14.17 24.01
C SER A 246 -1.97 -14.46 24.54
N SER A 247 -2.83 -13.44 24.59
CA SER A 247 -4.22 -13.61 25.06
C SER A 247 -5.00 -14.56 24.15
N TYR A 248 -4.80 -14.42 22.83
CA TYR A 248 -5.39 -15.30 21.83
C TYR A 248 -4.94 -16.75 21.97
N LEU A 249 -3.64 -16.98 22.15
CA LEU A 249 -3.07 -18.31 22.34
C LEU A 249 -3.62 -18.98 23.61
N GLU A 250 -3.81 -18.24 24.70
CA GLU A 250 -4.44 -18.78 25.91
C GLU A 250 -5.91 -19.17 25.69
N VAL A 251 -6.68 -18.38 24.94
CA VAL A 251 -8.05 -18.73 24.56
C VAL A 251 -8.07 -20.00 23.69
N ILE A 252 -7.16 -20.12 22.74
CA ILE A 252 -7.03 -21.32 21.89
C ILE A 252 -6.65 -22.55 22.73
N LYS A 253 -5.71 -22.42 23.68
CA LYS A 253 -5.32 -23.51 24.61
C LYS A 253 -6.51 -23.99 25.44
N GLN A 254 -7.32 -23.08 25.96
CA GLN A 254 -8.54 -23.42 26.72
C GLN A 254 -9.59 -24.14 25.87
N ASN A 255 -9.53 -24.01 24.55
CA ASN A 255 -10.40 -24.66 23.58
C ASN A 255 -9.70 -25.82 22.85
N GLU A 256 -8.76 -26.49 23.53
CA GLU A 256 -8.06 -27.69 23.02
C GLU A 256 -7.34 -27.46 21.68
N PHE A 257 -6.90 -26.22 21.44
CA PHE A 257 -6.27 -25.78 20.20
C PHE A 257 -7.18 -25.73 18.97
N ILE A 258 -8.50 -25.85 19.13
CA ILE A 258 -9.48 -25.91 18.04
C ILE A 258 -10.13 -24.54 17.84
N PHE A 259 -10.23 -24.09 16.58
CA PHE A 259 -11.04 -22.93 16.22
C PHE A 259 -12.52 -23.27 16.30
N ASN A 260 -13.19 -22.76 17.33
CA ASN A 260 -14.63 -22.98 17.56
C ASN A 260 -15.36 -21.64 17.81
N GLU A 261 -16.64 -21.70 18.13
CA GLU A 261 -17.45 -20.50 18.35
C GLU A 261 -16.96 -19.64 19.53
N ASN A 262 -16.34 -20.23 20.57
CA ASN A 262 -15.78 -19.46 21.67
C ASN A 262 -14.58 -18.62 21.19
N VAL A 263 -13.70 -19.20 20.36
CA VAL A 263 -12.56 -18.49 19.78
C VAL A 263 -13.05 -17.37 18.85
N ARG A 264 -14.06 -17.65 18.02
CA ARG A 264 -14.69 -16.66 17.13
C ARG A 264 -15.29 -15.51 17.93
N GLU A 265 -16.07 -15.79 18.98
CA GLU A 265 -16.70 -14.77 19.79
C GLU A 265 -15.68 -13.97 20.61
N TYR A 266 -14.57 -14.58 21.03
CA TYR A 266 -13.45 -13.86 21.64
C TYR A 266 -12.87 -12.80 20.70
N ILE A 267 -12.58 -13.15 19.45
CA ILE A 267 -12.08 -12.18 18.44
C ILE A 267 -13.06 -11.01 18.30
N LYS A 268 -14.34 -11.33 18.14
CA LYS A 268 -15.40 -10.34 17.92
C LYS A 268 -15.64 -9.44 19.13
N THR A 269 -15.82 -10.00 20.32
CA THR A 269 -16.10 -9.25 21.55
C THR A 269 -14.92 -8.34 21.95
N ASN A 270 -13.68 -8.71 21.60
CA ASN A 270 -12.50 -7.89 21.85
C ASN A 270 -12.15 -6.94 20.69
N ASN A 271 -12.99 -6.87 19.65
CA ASN A 271 -12.76 -6.08 18.43
C ASN A 271 -11.38 -6.34 17.80
N LEU A 272 -10.93 -7.60 17.81
CA LEU A 272 -9.65 -7.96 17.22
C LEU A 272 -9.77 -8.02 15.69
N PRO A 273 -8.71 -7.62 14.95
CA PRO A 273 -8.70 -7.78 13.50
C PRO A 273 -8.86 -9.25 13.10
N SER A 274 -9.55 -9.47 11.98
CA SER A 274 -9.81 -10.80 11.43
C SER A 274 -9.79 -10.72 9.92
N MET A 275 -9.25 -11.76 9.28
CA MET A 275 -9.24 -11.93 7.83
C MET A 275 -10.30 -12.92 7.32
N LEU A 276 -11.18 -13.41 8.21
CA LEU A 276 -12.32 -14.23 7.82
C LEU A 276 -13.27 -13.43 6.92
N ALA A 277 -13.48 -13.92 5.69
CA ALA A 277 -14.31 -13.25 4.68
C ALA A 277 -13.85 -11.81 4.36
N VAL A 278 -12.55 -11.54 4.49
CA VAL A 278 -11.93 -10.26 4.12
C VAL A 278 -10.95 -10.53 2.99
N GLN A 279 -11.05 -9.76 1.90
CA GLN A 279 -10.10 -9.82 0.81
C GLN A 279 -8.71 -9.36 1.32
N PRO A 280 -7.68 -10.22 1.27
CA PRO A 280 -6.34 -9.81 1.68
C PRO A 280 -5.74 -8.81 0.68
N ILE A 281 -4.82 -7.99 1.18
CA ILE A 281 -4.06 -7.03 0.39
C ILE A 281 -3.29 -7.80 -0.68
N SER A 282 -3.52 -7.55 -1.97
CA SER A 282 -2.75 -8.22 -3.02
C SER A 282 -1.34 -7.63 -3.11
N ARG A 283 -1.27 -6.34 -3.44
CA ARG A 283 -0.08 -5.50 -3.50
C ARG A 283 -0.39 -4.21 -2.72
#